data_AF-A0A935FCD4-F1
#
_entry.id   AF-A0A935FCD4-F1
#
_cell.length_a   1.000
_cell.length_b   1.000
_cell.length_c   1.000
_cell.angle_alpha   90.00
_cell.angle_beta   90.00
_cell.angle_gamma   90.00
#
_symmetry.space_group_name_H-M   'P 1'
#
loop_
_entity.id
_entity.type
_entity.pdbx_description
1 polymer ?
#
loop_
_entity_poly.entity_id
_entity_poly.type
_entity_poly.pdbx_seq_one_letter_code
_entity_poly.pdbx_strand_id
1 'polypeptide(L)'
;MKTTRILTIAIVLLLITNLVLVAFMVMDKKKSGEKRNQGFRAEAPELMVKTLKMSDQQQADFKKMKEEHFKMVKPYFDSVRVAKRAFFDLVKKPDLNDSLMEVYSLRVFEKQSMLDKITLNHFRSVRNIFTADQQPGYDSLLRKMWSGRGKKDSSGKKEKN
;
A
#
# COMPACT_ATOMS: atom_id res chain seq x y z
N MET A 1 7.89 41.73 -46.22
CA MET A 1 7.02 40.59 -45.85
C MET A 1 7.82 39.29 -45.63
N LYS A 2 8.80 39.25 -44.70
CA LYS A 2 9.60 38.03 -44.41
C LYS A 2 9.66 37.69 -42.92
N THR A 3 9.63 38.70 -42.04
CA THR A 3 9.66 38.55 -40.58
C THR A 3 8.40 37.90 -40.01
N THR A 4 7.21 38.25 -40.53
CA THR A 4 5.94 37.62 -40.10
C THR A 4 5.92 36.13 -40.39
N ARG A 5 6.43 35.67 -41.54
CA ARG A 5 6.50 34.24 -41.88
C ARG A 5 7.44 33.47 -40.95
N ILE A 6 8.58 34.05 -40.57
CA ILE A 6 9.53 33.43 -39.63
C ILE A 6 8.92 33.33 -38.23
N LEU A 7 8.24 34.39 -37.77
CA LEU A 7 7.54 34.37 -36.48
C LEU A 7 6.39 33.35 -36.49
N THR A 8 5.62 33.25 -37.57
CA THR A 8 4.58 32.23 -37.72
C THR A 8 5.15 30.82 -37.67
N ILE A 9 6.27 30.56 -38.36
CA ILE A 9 6.96 29.26 -38.32
C ILE A 9 7.46 28.94 -36.91
N ALA A 10 8.05 29.92 -36.22
CA ALA A 10 8.51 29.74 -34.84
C ALA A 10 7.36 29.43 -33.88
N ILE A 11 6.22 30.11 -34.00
CA ILE A 11 5.02 29.86 -33.20
C ILE A 11 4.46 28.46 -33.48
N VAL A 12 4.36 28.06 -34.75
CA VAL A 12 3.87 26.72 -35.13
C VAL A 12 4.79 25.63 -34.59
N LEU A 13 6.11 25.81 -34.67
CA LEU A 13 7.08 24.86 -34.15
C LEU A 13 7.02 24.75 -32.61
N LEU A 14 6.82 25.87 -31.92
CA LEU A 14 6.64 25.90 -30.46
C LEU A 14 5.36 25.16 -30.04
N LEU A 15 4.27 25.32 -30.81
CA LEU A 15 3.00 24.63 -30.57
C LEU A 15 3.12 23.11 -30.78
N ILE A 16 3.78 22.67 -31.85
CA ILE A 16 4.03 21.26 -32.12
C ILE A 16 4.87 20.64 -31.00
N THR A 17 5.92 21.33 -30.55
CA THR A 17 6.81 20.84 -29.47
C THR A 17 6.05 20.69 -28.15
N ASN A 18 5.18 21.64 -27.80
CA ASN A 18 4.34 21.54 -26.61
C ASN A 18 3.31 20.41 -26.73
N LEU A 19 2.69 20.21 -27.90
CA LEU A 19 1.76 19.11 -28.15
C LEU A 19 2.44 17.75 -28.02
N VAL A 20 3.66 17.60 -28.53
CA VAL A 20 4.46 16.36 -28.38
C VAL A 20 4.79 16.11 -26.90
N LEU A 21 5.18 17.14 -26.15
CA LEU A 21 5.44 17.04 -24.71
C LEU A 21 4.21 16.58 -23.93
N VAL A 22 3.05 17.20 -24.18
CA VAL A 22 1.78 16.84 -23.54
C VAL A 22 1.36 15.42 -23.92
N ALA A 23 1.46 15.05 -25.20
CA ALA A 23 1.16 13.70 -25.67
C ALA A 23 2.07 12.65 -25.01
N PHE A 24 3.37 12.93 -24.89
CA PHE A 24 4.33 12.08 -24.20
C PHE A 24 3.98 11.93 -22.71
N MET A 25 3.66 13.03 -22.02
CA MET A 25 3.29 13.02 -20.60
C MET A 25 1.95 12.29 -20.34
N VAL A 26 1.00 12.37 -21.26
CA VAL A 26 -0.30 11.69 -21.17
C VAL A 26 -0.18 10.20 -21.53
N MET A 27 0.68 9.84 -22.49
CA MET A 27 0.96 8.44 -22.83
C MET A 27 1.77 7.72 -21.74
N ASP A 28 2.71 8.39 -21.07
CA ASP A 28 3.42 7.82 -19.91
C ASP A 28 2.49 7.60 -18.69
N LYS A 29 1.45 8.43 -18.54
CA LYS A 29 0.41 8.21 -17.52
C LYS A 29 -0.44 6.96 -17.77
N LYS A 30 -0.56 6.47 -19.02
CA LYS A 30 -1.27 5.21 -19.33
C LYS A 30 -0.47 3.95 -18.99
N LYS A 31 0.86 4.05 -18.83
CA LYS A 31 1.71 2.92 -18.38
C LYS A 31 2.11 2.99 -16.90
N SER A 32 1.85 4.10 -16.21
CA SER A 32 2.19 4.30 -14.80
C SER A 32 0.99 4.28 -13.85
N GLY A 33 -0.16 3.80 -14.31
CA GLY A 33 -1.38 3.65 -13.54
C GLY A 33 -1.42 2.45 -12.58
N GLU A 34 -0.31 2.05 -11.93
CA GLU A 34 -0.41 1.10 -10.79
C GLU A 34 0.86 0.89 -9.93
N LYS A 35 1.88 1.76 -9.99
CA LYS A 35 3.14 1.51 -9.24
C LYS A 35 3.52 2.56 -8.21
N ARG A 36 2.55 3.28 -7.64
CA ARG A 36 2.83 4.27 -6.58
C ARG A 36 2.48 3.85 -5.15
N ASN A 37 2.09 2.60 -4.91
CA ASN A 37 1.90 2.10 -3.54
C ASN A 37 2.20 0.60 -3.33
N GLN A 38 2.91 -0.04 -4.26
CA GLN A 38 3.24 -1.47 -4.19
C GLN A 38 4.63 -1.77 -3.61
N GLY A 39 5.22 -0.84 -2.85
CA GLY A 39 6.39 -1.17 -2.05
C GLY A 39 6.01 -2.23 -1.02
N PHE A 40 6.50 -3.46 -1.18
CA PHE A 40 6.31 -4.63 -0.30
C PHE A 40 4.95 -5.37 -0.38
N ARG A 41 3.85 -4.72 -0.75
CA ARG A 41 2.51 -5.39 -0.79
C ARG A 41 2.31 -6.35 -1.97
N ALA A 42 2.97 -6.09 -3.11
CA ALA A 42 2.84 -6.94 -4.30
C ALA A 42 3.90 -8.05 -4.36
N GLU A 43 5.09 -7.81 -3.80
CA GLU A 43 6.22 -8.75 -3.88
C GLU A 43 6.24 -9.79 -2.77
N ALA A 44 5.64 -9.52 -1.59
CA ALA A 44 5.62 -10.48 -0.49
C ALA A 44 4.93 -11.82 -0.80
N PRO A 45 3.79 -11.86 -1.54
CA PRO A 45 3.16 -13.12 -1.96
C PRO A 45 4.02 -13.93 -2.93
N GLU A 46 4.62 -13.28 -3.93
CA GLU A 46 5.45 -13.95 -4.95
C GLU A 46 6.76 -14.47 -4.34
N LEU A 47 7.34 -13.72 -3.40
CA LEU A 47 8.47 -14.17 -2.60
C LEU A 47 8.08 -15.36 -1.71
N MET A 48 6.87 -15.40 -1.13
CA MET A 48 6.40 -16.55 -0.35
C MET A 48 6.28 -17.81 -1.19
N VAL A 49 5.61 -17.73 -2.34
CA VAL A 49 5.41 -18.89 -3.25
C VAL A 49 6.76 -19.47 -3.71
N LYS A 50 7.69 -18.60 -4.10
CA LYS A 50 9.02 -19.01 -4.58
C LYS A 50 9.93 -19.54 -3.46
N THR A 51 9.83 -18.97 -2.25
CA THR A 51 10.73 -19.32 -1.13
C THR A 51 10.28 -20.58 -0.39
N LEU A 52 8.97 -20.81 -0.27
CA LEU A 52 8.41 -21.93 0.51
C LEU A 52 8.16 -23.19 -0.33
N LYS A 53 8.46 -23.15 -1.64
CA LYS A 53 8.21 -24.24 -2.59
C LYS A 53 6.80 -24.81 -2.42
N MET A 54 5.80 -23.92 -2.51
CA MET A 54 4.40 -24.27 -2.29
C MET A 54 3.92 -25.25 -3.37
N SER A 55 3.17 -26.28 -2.97
CA SER A 55 2.46 -27.12 -3.93
C SER A 55 1.36 -26.34 -4.64
N ASP A 56 0.91 -26.82 -5.80
CA ASP A 56 -0.17 -26.17 -6.56
C ASP A 56 -1.45 -26.02 -5.73
N GLN A 57 -1.75 -27.02 -4.89
CA GLN A 57 -2.86 -26.98 -3.95
C GLN A 57 -2.69 -25.86 -2.90
N GLN A 58 -1.51 -25.77 -2.28
CA GLN A 58 -1.21 -24.70 -1.30
C GLN A 58 -1.30 -23.30 -1.93
N GLN A 59 -0.90 -23.15 -3.20
CA GLN A 59 -0.99 -21.88 -3.92
C GLN A 59 -2.45 -21.49 -4.18
N ALA A 60 -3.29 -22.44 -4.60
CA ALA A 60 -4.71 -22.22 -4.80
C ALA A 60 -5.42 -21.83 -3.49
N ASP A 61 -5.14 -22.55 -2.40
CA ASP A 61 -5.70 -22.28 -1.08
C ASP A 61 -5.27 -20.91 -0.56
N PHE A 62 -3.98 -20.56 -0.69
CA PHE A 62 -3.47 -19.25 -0.30
C PHE A 62 -4.12 -18.10 -1.08
N LYS A 63 -4.31 -18.26 -2.40
CA LYS A 63 -5.00 -17.26 -3.23
C LYS A 63 -6.42 -17.03 -2.75
N LYS A 64 -7.17 -18.10 -2.49
CA LYS A 64 -8.55 -18.02 -1.97
C LYS A 64 -8.60 -17.34 -0.60
N MET A 65 -7.75 -17.77 0.34
CA MET A 65 -7.66 -17.18 1.68
C MET A 65 -7.32 -15.69 1.64
N LYS A 66 -6.46 -15.26 0.71
CA LYS A 66 -6.11 -13.85 0.50
C LYS A 66 -7.32 -13.05 0.01
N GLU A 67 -8.05 -13.55 -0.97
CA GLU A 67 -9.23 -12.88 -1.52
C GLU A 67 -10.34 -12.73 -0.46
N GLU A 68 -10.59 -13.79 0.32
CA GLU A 68 -11.54 -13.79 1.43
C GLU A 68 -11.12 -12.79 2.53
N HIS A 69 -9.85 -12.81 2.92
CA HIS A 69 -9.32 -11.84 3.87
C HIS A 69 -9.48 -10.40 3.38
N PHE A 70 -9.17 -10.13 2.11
CA PHE A 70 -9.31 -8.79 1.55
C PHE A 70 -10.77 -8.30 1.58
N LYS A 71 -11.72 -9.17 1.18
CA LYS A 71 -13.16 -8.86 1.26
C LYS A 71 -13.61 -8.59 2.69
N MET A 72 -13.15 -9.40 3.63
CA MET A 72 -13.52 -9.28 5.05
C MET A 72 -12.95 -8.00 5.68
N VAL A 73 -11.70 -7.64 5.41
CA VAL A 73 -11.00 -6.55 6.13
C VAL A 73 -11.40 -5.16 5.62
N LYS A 74 -11.79 -5.04 4.34
CA LYS A 74 -12.18 -3.76 3.71
C LYS A 74 -13.14 -2.90 4.56
N PRO A 75 -14.30 -3.40 5.03
CA PRO A 75 -15.21 -2.60 5.87
C PRO A 75 -14.60 -2.17 7.21
N TYR A 76 -13.67 -2.95 7.79
CA TYR A 76 -13.03 -2.61 9.05
C TYR A 76 -12.02 -1.46 8.89
N PHE A 77 -11.32 -1.37 7.75
CA PHE A 77 -10.47 -0.20 7.46
C PHE A 77 -11.30 1.09 7.40
N ASP A 78 -12.48 1.03 6.79
CA ASP A 78 -13.39 2.17 6.74
C ASP A 78 -13.89 2.53 8.15
N SER A 79 -14.20 1.54 8.99
CA SER A 79 -14.60 1.77 10.39
C SER A 79 -13.51 2.48 11.21
N VAL A 80 -12.23 2.11 11.01
CA VAL A 80 -11.09 2.79 11.66
C VAL A 80 -10.94 4.21 11.13
N ARG A 81 -11.09 4.42 9.82
CA ARG A 81 -11.02 5.76 9.22
C ARG A 81 -12.11 6.67 9.77
N VAL A 82 -13.35 6.17 9.89
CA VAL A 82 -14.48 6.92 10.48
C VAL A 82 -14.21 7.23 11.94
N ALA A 83 -13.75 6.27 12.74
CA ALA A 83 -13.41 6.50 14.15
C ALA A 83 -12.29 7.55 14.32
N LYS A 84 -11.23 7.48 13.49
CA LYS A 84 -10.14 8.47 13.50
C LYS A 84 -10.63 9.85 13.10
N ARG A 85 -11.49 9.95 12.08
CA ARG A 85 -12.09 11.22 11.68
C ARG A 85 -12.89 11.83 12.82
N ALA A 86 -13.73 11.04 13.48
CA ALA A 86 -14.51 11.48 14.62
C ALA A 86 -13.62 11.92 15.81
N PHE A 87 -12.51 11.22 16.05
CA PHE A 87 -11.52 11.60 17.05
C PHE A 87 -10.87 12.95 16.73
N PHE A 88 -10.40 13.16 15.50
CA PHE A 88 -9.77 14.43 15.12
C PHE A 88 -10.78 15.59 14.96
N ASP A 89 -12.05 15.30 14.67
CA ASP A 89 -13.11 16.30 14.68
C ASP A 89 -13.35 16.89 16.08
N LEU A 90 -12.85 16.27 17.16
CA LEU A 90 -12.87 16.86 18.51
C LEU A 90 -12.13 18.20 18.59
N VAL A 91 -11.19 18.50 17.68
CA VAL A 91 -10.49 19.80 17.61
C VAL A 91 -11.46 20.98 17.42
N LYS A 92 -12.66 20.72 16.91
CA LYS A 92 -13.69 21.75 16.68
C LYS A 92 -14.53 22.02 17.93
N LYS A 93 -14.38 21.24 19.00
CA LYS A 93 -15.18 21.39 20.22
C LYS A 93 -14.52 22.39 21.16
N PRO A 94 -15.21 23.49 21.55
CA PRO A 94 -14.67 24.48 22.47
C PRO A 94 -14.44 23.91 23.88
N ASP A 95 -15.26 22.93 24.30
CA ASP A 95 -15.19 22.31 25.63
C ASP A 95 -14.49 20.93 25.60
N LEU A 96 -13.47 20.77 24.77
CA LEU A 96 -12.69 19.54 24.72
C LEU A 96 -11.97 19.32 26.07
N ASN A 97 -12.27 18.21 26.73
CA ASN A 97 -11.60 17.77 27.96
C ASN A 97 -10.99 16.38 27.79
N ASP A 98 -10.11 16.00 28.72
CA ASP A 98 -9.36 14.75 28.67
C ASP A 98 -10.27 13.51 28.67
N SER A 99 -11.38 13.57 29.41
CA SER A 99 -12.35 12.46 29.46
C SER A 99 -12.97 12.20 28.08
N LEU A 100 -13.36 13.26 27.37
CA LEU A 100 -13.92 13.13 26.03
C LEU A 100 -12.85 12.66 25.02
N MET A 101 -11.61 13.12 25.17
CA MET A 101 -10.47 12.67 24.36
C MET A 101 -10.23 11.17 24.53
N GLU A 102 -10.22 10.68 25.77
CA GLU A 102 -10.00 9.28 26.10
C GLU A 102 -11.10 8.38 25.51
N VAL A 103 -12.37 8.78 25.62
CA VAL A 103 -13.50 8.02 25.04
C VAL A 103 -13.33 7.82 23.54
N TYR A 104 -12.95 8.86 22.80
CA TYR A 104 -12.78 8.73 21.34
C TYR A 104 -11.48 8.03 20.96
N SER A 105 -10.42 8.18 21.76
CA SER A 105 -9.17 7.43 21.62
C SER A 105 -9.42 5.93 21.75
N LEU A 106 -10.15 5.52 22.79
CA LEU A 106 -10.52 4.13 23.03
C LEU A 106 -11.34 3.56 21.87
N ARG A 107 -12.29 4.32 21.32
CA ARG A 107 -13.05 3.90 20.12
C ARG A 107 -12.15 3.63 18.92
N VAL A 108 -11.12 4.45 18.68
CA VAL A 108 -10.13 4.19 17.62
C VAL A 108 -9.36 2.92 17.90
N PHE A 109 -8.90 2.74 19.14
CA PHE A 109 -8.17 1.56 19.57
C PHE A 109 -8.98 0.27 19.40
N GLU A 110 -10.25 0.26 19.79
CA GLU A 110 -11.13 -0.91 19.64
C GLU A 110 -11.25 -1.36 18.18
N LYS A 111 -11.45 -0.41 17.26
CA LYS A 111 -11.54 -0.71 15.82
C LYS A 111 -10.20 -1.20 15.26
N GLN A 112 -9.09 -0.62 15.72
CA GLN A 112 -7.75 -1.07 15.34
C GLN A 112 -7.46 -2.49 15.86
N SER A 113 -7.79 -2.77 17.13
CA SER A 113 -7.63 -4.09 17.74
C SER A 113 -8.41 -5.17 16.98
N MET A 114 -9.60 -4.85 16.49
CA MET A 114 -10.40 -5.77 15.68
C MET A 114 -9.72 -6.10 14.35
N LEU A 115 -9.12 -5.12 13.66
CA LEU A 115 -8.29 -5.36 12.47
C LEU A 115 -7.09 -6.25 12.77
N ASP A 116 -6.41 -6.02 13.89
CA ASP A 116 -5.21 -6.76 14.27
C ASP A 116 -5.55 -8.22 14.57
N LYS A 117 -6.67 -8.48 15.28
CA LYS A 117 -7.18 -9.84 15.55
C LYS A 117 -7.52 -10.58 14.25
N ILE A 118 -8.22 -9.92 13.32
CA ILE A 118 -8.57 -10.51 12.01
C ILE A 118 -7.30 -10.84 11.22
N THR A 119 -6.31 -9.94 11.24
CA THR A 119 -5.03 -10.11 10.55
C THR A 119 -4.22 -11.26 11.15
N LEU A 120 -4.16 -11.36 12.47
CA LEU A 120 -3.50 -12.47 13.16
C LEU A 120 -4.16 -13.81 12.80
N ASN A 121 -5.50 -13.87 12.83
CA ASN A 121 -6.22 -15.08 12.46
C ASN A 121 -5.94 -15.49 11.01
N HIS A 122 -5.89 -14.54 10.07
CA HIS A 122 -5.50 -14.84 8.68
C HIS A 122 -4.10 -15.45 8.60
N PHE A 123 -3.11 -14.86 9.27
CA PHE A 123 -1.75 -15.41 9.28
C PHE A 123 -1.67 -16.80 9.92
N ARG A 124 -2.49 -17.09 10.94
CA ARG A 124 -2.61 -18.42 11.53
C ARG A 124 -3.23 -19.41 10.54
N SER A 125 -4.33 -19.06 9.87
CA SER A 125 -4.96 -19.92 8.87
C SER A 125 -4.03 -20.22 7.70
N VAL A 126 -3.28 -19.22 7.23
CA VAL A 126 -2.27 -19.41 6.19
C VAL A 126 -1.12 -20.29 6.69
N ARG A 127 -0.68 -20.16 7.95
CA ARG A 127 0.35 -21.04 8.51
C ARG A 127 -0.06 -22.52 8.48
N ASN A 128 -1.35 -22.81 8.64
CA ASN A 128 -1.86 -24.18 8.74
C ASN A 128 -1.89 -24.94 7.41
N ILE A 129 -1.77 -24.26 6.26
CA ILE A 129 -1.68 -24.95 4.96
C ILE A 129 -0.27 -25.48 4.68
N PHE A 130 0.73 -25.04 5.44
CA PHE A 130 2.13 -25.43 5.29
C PHE A 130 2.46 -26.65 6.15
N THR A 131 3.34 -27.52 5.63
CA THR A 131 3.87 -28.67 6.37
C THR A 131 4.75 -28.23 7.54
N ALA A 132 5.05 -29.15 8.47
CA ALA A 132 5.92 -28.87 9.61
C ALA A 132 7.29 -28.32 9.18
N ASP A 133 7.84 -28.81 8.06
CA ASP A 133 9.13 -28.37 7.52
C ASP A 133 9.06 -26.98 6.87
N GLN A 134 7.90 -26.60 6.34
CA GLN A 134 7.68 -25.30 5.68
C GLN A 134 7.38 -24.17 6.68
N GLN A 135 6.82 -24.49 7.85
CA GLN A 135 6.41 -23.52 8.87
C GLN A 135 7.54 -22.59 9.35
N PRO A 136 8.78 -23.05 9.64
CA PRO A 136 9.89 -22.17 10.02
C PRO A 136 10.23 -21.13 8.94
N GLY A 137 10.13 -21.52 7.66
CA GLY A 137 10.32 -20.62 6.53
C GLY A 137 9.24 -19.52 6.49
N TYR A 138 7.98 -19.92 6.69
CA TYR A 138 6.86 -18.99 6.76
C TYR A 138 6.99 -18.01 7.93
N ASP A 139 7.35 -18.51 9.12
CA ASP A 139 7.55 -17.69 10.33
C ASP A 139 8.67 -16.66 10.14
N SER A 140 9.74 -17.04 9.42
CA SER A 140 10.83 -16.12 9.04
C SER A 140 10.37 -15.03 8.07
N LEU A 141 9.54 -15.36 7.09
CA LEU A 141 8.97 -14.40 6.14
C LEU A 141 8.02 -13.42 6.83
N LEU A 142 7.20 -13.88 7.78
CA LEU A 142 6.36 -12.99 8.59
C LEU A 142 7.18 -11.99 9.40
N ARG A 143 8.25 -12.46 10.08
CA ARG A 143 9.17 -11.57 10.81
C ARG A 143 9.79 -10.52 9.89
N LYS A 144 10.26 -10.92 8.70
CA LYS A 144 10.79 -9.98 7.70
C LYS A 144 9.75 -8.96 7.28
N MET A 145 8.50 -9.37 7.04
CA MET A 145 7.40 -8.49 6.66
C MET A 145 7.09 -7.43 7.73
N TRP A 146 7.10 -7.81 9.02
CA TRP A 146 6.92 -6.86 10.11
C TRP A 146 8.13 -5.95 10.32
N SER A 147 9.36 -6.48 10.23
CA SER A 147 10.58 -5.67 10.36
C SER A 147 10.83 -4.73 9.18
N GLY A 148 10.34 -5.09 7.99
CA GLY A 148 10.54 -4.35 6.74
C GLY A 148 9.71 -3.06 6.65
N ARG A 149 8.68 -2.89 7.50
CA ARG A 149 7.90 -1.65 7.58
C ARG A 149 8.68 -0.46 8.17
N GLY A 150 9.84 -0.69 8.79
CA GLY A 150 10.66 0.37 9.41
C GLY A 150 12.05 0.60 8.79
N LYS A 151 12.42 -0.14 7.73
CA LYS A 151 13.80 -0.14 7.18
C LYS A 151 13.89 0.19 5.68
N LYS A 152 12.98 1.01 5.16
CA LYS A 152 13.19 1.67 3.87
C LYS A 152 13.52 3.12 4.17
N ASP A 153 14.79 3.47 3.96
CA ASP A 153 15.42 4.80 3.93
C ASP A 153 16.56 4.96 4.97
N SER A 154 17.79 4.67 4.53
CA SER A 154 19.02 5.42 4.92
C SER A 154 20.32 4.84 4.35
N SER A 155 20.37 3.59 3.87
CA SER A 155 21.65 2.96 3.49
C SER A 155 21.98 2.92 1.98
N GLY A 156 21.27 3.67 1.13
CA GLY A 156 21.50 3.69 -0.32
C GLY A 156 22.35 4.85 -0.87
N LYS A 157 22.77 5.81 -0.03
CA LYS A 157 23.59 6.96 -0.44
C LYS A 157 24.89 6.98 0.37
N LYS A 158 25.77 6.02 0.13
CA LYS A 158 27.20 6.19 0.41
C LYS A 158 27.96 6.18 -0.90
N GLU A 159 28.34 7.40 -1.28
CA GLU A 159 29.65 7.75 -1.85
C GLU A 159 30.03 7.06 -3.17
N LYS A 160 29.68 7.73 -4.27
CA LYS A 160 30.64 7.94 -5.36
C LYS A 160 31.14 9.37 -5.24
N ASN A 161 32.27 9.55 -4.58
CA ASN A 161 33.21 10.64 -4.81
C ASN A 161 34.54 10.01 -5.17
#